data_AF-A0A246TZI5-F1
#
_entry.id   AF-A0A246TZI5-F1
#
_cell.length_a   1.000
_cell.length_b   1.000
_cell.length_c   1.000
_cell.angle_alpha   90.00
_cell.angle_beta   90.00
_cell.angle_gamma   90.00
#
_symmetry.space_group_name_H-M   'P 1'
#
loop_
_entity.id
_entity.type
_entity.pdbx_description
1 polymer ?
#
loop_
_entity_poly.entity_id
_entity_poly.type
_entity_poly.pdbx_seq_one_letter_code
_entity_poly.pdbx_strand_id
1 'polypeptide(L)'
;MRATSVEISTIAAGGGSIARVDAGGMVHVGPTSAGSKPGPACYSRGGSLPTLTDANLVRGLLDKTNFGGGHLTLDEMASREAIEAEIAGPLGMTVEAAAALISAIAEQNMIAAIEDMTMRKGFDPRDFVLVSGGAAGGLHAANLARELGIRKVLIPRAGSVLSAYGISTGISNSISGRSPSPAAINLASRRLMRCSVI
;
A
#
# COMPACT_ATOMS: atom_id res chain seq x y z
N MET A 1 -14.50 -0.89 20.21
CA MET A 1 -14.48 0.54 20.61
C MET A 1 -15.52 1.27 19.76
N ARG A 2 -16.50 1.97 20.32
CA ARG A 2 -17.48 2.77 19.55
C ARG A 2 -17.10 4.24 19.65
N ALA A 3 -16.25 4.69 18.74
CA ALA A 3 -15.90 6.09 18.53
C ALA A 3 -16.04 6.37 17.02
N THR A 4 -16.44 7.59 16.65
CA THR A 4 -16.48 7.99 15.24
C THR A 4 -15.05 7.95 14.69
N SER A 5 -14.81 7.10 13.70
CA SER A 5 -13.49 6.91 13.09
C SER A 5 -13.62 6.82 11.58
N VAL A 6 -12.58 7.24 10.88
CA VAL A 6 -12.43 6.91 9.46
C VAL A 6 -12.18 5.41 9.36
N GLU A 7 -12.92 4.75 8.47
CA GLU A 7 -12.72 3.34 8.19
C GLU A 7 -11.52 3.17 7.27
N ILE A 8 -10.54 2.41 7.72
CA ILE A 8 -9.33 2.08 6.97
C ILE A 8 -9.19 0.57 6.99
N SER A 9 -8.97 -0.02 5.81
CA SER A 9 -8.58 -1.42 5.69
C SER A 9 -7.19 -1.49 5.08
N THR A 10 -6.38 -2.40 5.60
CA THR A 10 -4.97 -2.55 5.21
C THR A 10 -4.80 -3.86 4.47
N ILE A 11 -4.06 -3.80 3.37
CA ILE A 11 -3.73 -4.97 2.54
C ILE A 11 -2.22 -5.18 2.61
N ALA A 12 -1.79 -6.41 2.86
CA ALA A 12 -0.38 -6.77 2.96
C ALA A 12 0.27 -6.99 1.57
N ALA A 13 0.17 -6.00 0.70
CA ALA A 13 0.74 -6.01 -0.66
C ALA A 13 1.50 -4.70 -0.91
N GLY A 14 2.75 -4.64 -0.44
CA GLY A 14 3.64 -3.50 -0.63
C GLY A 14 4.94 -3.91 -1.31
N GLY A 15 5.81 -2.94 -1.61
CA GLY A 15 7.10 -3.22 -2.28
C GLY A 15 7.97 -4.25 -1.53
N GLY A 16 7.92 -4.25 -0.20
CA GLY A 16 8.66 -5.22 0.62
C GLY A 16 8.00 -6.60 0.76
N SER A 17 6.81 -6.83 0.21
CA SER A 17 6.14 -8.13 0.31
C SER A 17 6.99 -9.21 -0.33
N ILE A 18 7.30 -10.27 0.43
CA ILE A 18 8.20 -11.35 0.02
C ILE A 18 7.44 -12.33 -0.87
N ALA A 19 8.04 -12.70 -2.00
CA ALA A 19 7.58 -13.76 -2.88
C ALA A 19 8.17 -15.11 -2.45
N ARG A 20 7.36 -16.18 -2.51
CA ARG A 20 7.81 -17.56 -2.27
C ARG A 20 7.00 -18.55 -3.09
N VAL A 21 7.56 -19.72 -3.34
CA VAL A 21 6.84 -20.90 -3.83
C VAL A 21 6.53 -21.82 -2.65
N ASP A 22 5.30 -22.32 -2.54
CA ASP A 22 4.95 -23.31 -1.53
C ASP A 22 5.24 -24.76 -2.00
N ALA A 23 5.03 -25.73 -1.11
CA ALA A 23 5.27 -27.14 -1.43
C ALA A 23 4.35 -27.68 -2.56
N GLY A 24 3.26 -26.98 -2.89
CA GLY A 24 2.35 -27.32 -3.98
C GLY A 24 2.70 -26.65 -5.31
N GLY A 25 3.78 -25.87 -5.37
CA GLY A 25 4.17 -25.12 -6.57
C GLY A 25 3.38 -23.83 -6.79
N MET A 26 2.60 -23.37 -5.79
CA MET A 26 1.89 -22.10 -5.87
C MET A 26 2.79 -20.95 -5.43
N VAL A 27 2.72 -19.84 -6.16
CA VAL A 27 3.44 -18.61 -5.82
C VAL A 27 2.59 -17.75 -4.89
N HIS A 28 3.21 -17.29 -3.80
CA HIS A 28 2.61 -16.39 -2.83
C HIS A 28 3.43 -15.11 -2.72
N VAL A 29 2.76 -13.95 -2.63
CA VAL A 29 3.42 -12.66 -2.38
C VAL A 29 2.82 -12.04 -1.12
N GLY A 30 3.63 -11.90 -0.07
CA GLY A 30 3.17 -11.57 1.28
C GLY A 30 2.60 -12.78 2.04
N PRO A 31 1.99 -12.59 3.22
CA PRO A 31 1.85 -11.32 3.95
C PRO A 31 3.17 -10.85 4.61
N THR A 32 4.17 -11.73 4.68
CA THR A 32 5.48 -11.40 5.26
C THR A 32 6.18 -10.35 4.40
N SER A 33 6.84 -9.40 5.07
CA SER A 33 7.52 -8.28 4.43
C SER A 33 8.98 -8.21 4.87
N ALA A 34 9.87 -7.90 3.93
CA ALA A 34 11.29 -7.63 4.19
C ALA A 34 11.51 -6.26 4.86
N GLY A 35 10.47 -5.42 4.94
CA GLY A 35 10.55 -4.07 5.49
C GLY A 35 11.53 -3.18 4.69
N SER A 36 12.22 -2.30 5.40
CA SER A 36 13.25 -1.40 4.83
C SER A 36 14.69 -1.79 5.21
N LYS A 37 14.83 -2.61 6.26
CA LYS A 37 16.05 -3.28 6.73
C LYS A 37 15.66 -4.67 7.27
N PRO A 38 16.18 -5.77 6.73
CA PRO A 38 17.18 -5.84 5.65
C PRO A 38 16.65 -5.33 4.29
N GLY A 39 15.34 -5.32 4.08
CA GLY A 39 14.69 -4.79 2.88
C GLY A 39 14.78 -5.73 1.67
N PRO A 40 14.26 -5.29 0.51
CA PRO A 40 14.44 -5.95 -0.78
C PRO A 40 15.89 -6.33 -1.08
N ALA A 41 16.10 -7.39 -1.87
CA ALA A 41 17.45 -7.82 -2.25
C ALA A 41 18.21 -6.71 -2.99
N CYS A 42 17.52 -5.94 -3.85
CA CYS A 42 18.09 -4.80 -4.57
C CYS A 42 18.59 -3.66 -3.68
N TYR A 43 18.25 -3.62 -2.39
CA TYR A 43 18.73 -2.56 -1.51
C TYR A 43 20.17 -2.82 -1.02
N SER A 44 20.73 -4.00 -1.27
CA SER A 44 22.10 -4.39 -0.88
C SER A 44 22.36 -4.17 0.63
N ARG A 45 21.33 -4.39 1.45
CA ARG A 45 21.34 -4.21 2.92
C ARG A 45 21.28 -5.52 3.70
N GLY A 46 21.60 -6.63 3.04
CA GLY A 46 21.55 -7.99 3.60
C GLY A 46 20.22 -8.71 3.36
N GLY A 47 19.32 -8.16 2.54
CA GLY A 47 18.14 -8.89 2.07
C GLY A 47 18.53 -9.88 0.97
N SER A 48 18.00 -11.10 1.03
CA SER A 48 18.27 -12.16 0.05
C SER A 48 17.00 -12.80 -0.54
N LEU A 49 15.83 -12.48 0.02
CA LEU A 49 14.56 -13.02 -0.44
C LEU A 49 13.94 -12.07 -1.48
N PRO A 50 13.34 -12.58 -2.56
CA PRO A 50 12.74 -11.75 -3.59
C PRO A 50 11.50 -11.04 -3.05
N THR A 51 11.39 -9.75 -3.38
CA THR A 51 10.23 -8.93 -3.02
C THR A 51 9.54 -8.34 -4.25
N LEU A 52 8.38 -7.72 -4.05
CA LEU A 52 7.70 -6.98 -5.12
C LEU A 52 8.57 -5.85 -5.71
N THR A 53 9.38 -5.18 -4.89
CA THR A 53 10.34 -4.17 -5.37
C THR A 53 11.40 -4.80 -6.28
N ASP A 54 11.92 -5.99 -5.94
CA ASP A 54 12.89 -6.71 -6.77
C ASP A 54 12.29 -7.07 -8.14
N ALA A 55 11.05 -7.57 -8.14
CA ALA A 55 10.33 -7.86 -9.38
C ALA A 55 10.12 -6.60 -10.23
N ASN A 56 9.71 -5.48 -9.62
CA ASN A 56 9.54 -4.21 -10.33
C ASN A 56 10.86 -3.65 -10.89
N LEU A 57 11.99 -3.89 -10.21
CA LEU A 57 13.31 -3.53 -10.71
C LEU A 57 13.69 -4.34 -11.96
N VAL A 58 13.55 -5.67 -11.90
CA VAL A 58 13.84 -6.57 -13.04
C VAL A 58 12.94 -6.26 -14.24
N ARG A 59 11.69 -5.88 -13.98
CA ARG A 59 10.75 -5.43 -15.03
C ARG A 59 11.10 -4.06 -15.63
N GLY A 60 12.12 -3.38 -15.12
CA GLY A 60 12.56 -2.07 -15.60
C GLY A 60 11.65 -0.91 -15.20
N LEU A 61 10.82 -1.08 -14.17
CA LEU A 61 9.90 -0.03 -13.69
C LEU A 61 10.57 0.94 -12.70
N LEU A 62 11.76 0.59 -12.20
CA LEU A 62 12.52 1.38 -11.25
C LEU A 62 13.85 1.84 -11.86
N ASP A 63 14.20 3.10 -11.63
CA ASP A 63 15.53 3.63 -11.96
C ASP A 63 16.56 3.12 -10.95
N LYS A 64 17.57 2.42 -11.45
CA LYS A 64 18.64 1.81 -10.65
C LYS A 64 19.51 2.83 -9.94
N THR A 65 19.71 3.99 -10.55
CA THR A 65 20.70 4.99 -10.13
C THR A 65 20.07 6.17 -9.40
N ASN A 66 18.79 6.45 -9.66
CA ASN A 66 18.08 7.59 -9.10
C ASN A 66 17.00 7.18 -8.09
N PHE A 67 17.09 5.98 -7.51
CA PHE A 67 16.08 5.53 -6.55
C PHE A 67 16.12 6.38 -5.26
N GLY A 68 14.94 6.82 -4.82
CA GLY A 68 14.82 7.74 -3.69
C GLY A 68 15.51 9.08 -3.91
N GLY A 69 15.65 9.55 -5.16
CA GLY A 69 16.38 10.78 -5.49
C GLY A 69 17.91 10.62 -5.46
N GLY A 70 18.40 9.40 -5.75
CA GLY A 70 19.82 9.07 -5.75
C GLY A 70 20.39 8.71 -4.37
N HIS A 71 19.54 8.59 -3.35
CA HIS A 71 19.96 8.17 -2.01
C HIS A 71 20.29 6.66 -1.91
N LEU A 72 19.86 5.87 -2.89
CA LEU A 72 20.13 4.44 -2.95
C LEU A 72 20.33 4.02 -4.39
N THR A 73 21.46 3.36 -4.65
CA THR A 73 21.68 2.63 -5.91
C THR A 73 21.12 1.22 -5.75
N LEU A 74 20.29 0.79 -6.69
CA LEU A 74 19.68 -0.52 -6.69
C LEU A 74 20.56 -1.53 -7.42
N ASP A 75 20.71 -2.72 -6.82
CA ASP A 75 21.40 -3.85 -7.40
C ASP A 75 20.41 -4.77 -8.12
N GLU A 76 20.35 -4.66 -9.45
CA GLU A 76 19.49 -5.55 -10.26
C GLU A 76 19.97 -7.00 -10.23
N MET A 77 21.29 -7.23 -10.14
CA MET A 77 21.82 -8.60 -10.12
C MET A 77 21.37 -9.32 -8.85
N ALA A 78 21.41 -8.66 -7.70
CA ALA A 78 20.87 -9.20 -6.45
C ALA A 78 19.37 -9.55 -6.56
N SER A 79 18.56 -8.73 -7.24
CA SER A 79 17.15 -9.07 -7.50
C SER A 79 17.00 -10.29 -8.40
N ARG A 80 17.79 -10.36 -9.48
CA ARG A 80 17.74 -11.49 -10.41
C ARG A 80 18.11 -12.79 -9.74
N GLU A 81 19.18 -12.80 -8.94
CA GLU A 81 19.64 -13.97 -8.19
C GLU A 81 18.59 -14.43 -7.16
N ALA A 82 17.99 -13.51 -6.42
CA ALA A 82 16.94 -13.83 -5.45
C ALA A 82 15.68 -14.41 -6.11
N ILE A 83 15.25 -13.84 -7.25
CA ILE A 83 14.09 -14.34 -8.01
C ILE A 83 14.40 -15.70 -8.64
N GLU A 84 15.61 -15.88 -9.18
CA GLU A 84 16.04 -17.17 -9.75
C GLU A 84 16.03 -18.27 -8.69
N ALA A 85 16.63 -18.03 -7.53
CA ALA A 85 16.76 -19.02 -6.48
C ALA A 85 15.42 -19.47 -5.90
N GLU A 86 14.51 -18.54 -5.66
CA GLU A 86 13.30 -18.81 -4.86
C GLU A 86 12.03 -19.01 -5.72
N ILE A 87 12.00 -18.52 -6.96
CA ILE A 87 10.80 -18.54 -7.81
C ILE A 87 11.07 -19.18 -9.18
N ALA A 88 12.00 -18.62 -9.96
CA ALA A 88 12.16 -19.00 -11.36
C ALA A 88 12.73 -20.43 -11.50
N GLY A 89 13.78 -20.75 -10.74
CA GLY A 89 14.40 -22.07 -10.68
C GLY A 89 13.42 -23.17 -10.23
N PRO A 90 12.73 -23.02 -9.08
CA PRO A 90 11.74 -23.99 -8.62
C PRO A 90 10.58 -24.25 -9.59
N LEU A 91 10.21 -23.25 -10.40
CA LEU A 91 9.11 -23.36 -11.37
C LEU A 91 9.57 -23.66 -12.80
N GLY A 92 10.88 -23.70 -13.05
CA GLY A 92 11.45 -23.95 -14.38
C GLY A 92 11.11 -22.86 -15.40
N MET A 93 11.06 -21.60 -14.99
CA MET A 93 10.76 -20.45 -15.87
C MET A 93 11.89 -19.42 -15.87
N THR A 94 11.82 -18.43 -16.77
CA THR A 94 12.83 -17.35 -16.78
C THR A 94 12.61 -16.35 -15.65
N VAL A 95 13.67 -15.67 -15.23
CA VAL A 95 13.62 -14.61 -14.21
C VAL A 95 12.60 -13.52 -14.58
N GLU A 96 12.51 -13.14 -15.86
CA GLU A 96 11.59 -12.11 -16.34
C GLU A 96 10.13 -12.57 -16.22
N ALA A 97 9.85 -13.83 -16.55
CA ALA A 97 8.53 -14.43 -16.37
C ALA A 97 8.15 -14.52 -14.90
N ALA A 98 9.10 -14.92 -14.03
CA ALA A 98 8.91 -14.96 -12.59
C ALA A 98 8.66 -13.56 -12.01
N ALA A 99 9.41 -12.54 -12.43
CA ALA A 99 9.20 -11.15 -12.01
C ALA A 99 7.82 -10.63 -12.42
N ALA A 100 7.36 -10.91 -13.65
CA ALA A 100 6.02 -10.57 -14.09
C ALA A 100 4.94 -11.29 -13.25
N LEU A 101 5.16 -12.57 -12.92
CA LEU A 101 4.26 -13.38 -12.10
C LEU A 101 4.13 -12.83 -10.67
N ILE A 102 5.25 -12.44 -10.04
CA ILE A 102 5.25 -11.82 -8.70
C ILE A 102 4.38 -10.55 -8.70
N SER A 103 4.58 -9.66 -9.67
CA SER A 103 3.78 -8.45 -9.76
C SER A 103 2.30 -8.74 -10.01
N ALA A 104 1.99 -9.69 -10.90
CA ALA A 104 0.62 -10.07 -11.20
C ALA A 104 -0.11 -10.59 -9.97
N ILE A 105 0.54 -11.46 -9.17
CA ILE A 105 -0.06 -12.00 -7.93
C ILE A 105 -0.27 -10.89 -6.90
N ALA A 106 0.71 -9.98 -6.73
CA ALA A 106 0.55 -8.84 -5.83
C ALA A 106 -0.61 -7.94 -6.25
N GLU A 107 -0.76 -7.67 -7.55
CA GLU A 107 -1.84 -6.87 -8.11
C GLU A 107 -3.20 -7.56 -7.93
N GLN A 108 -3.29 -8.88 -8.15
CA GLN A 108 -4.51 -9.65 -7.89
C GLN A 108 -4.92 -9.61 -6.41
N ASN A 109 -3.96 -9.70 -5.49
CA ASN A 109 -4.23 -9.53 -4.06
C ASN A 109 -4.77 -8.14 -3.73
N MET A 110 -4.24 -7.09 -4.38
CA MET A 110 -4.74 -5.72 -4.23
C MET A 110 -6.16 -5.57 -4.80
N ILE A 111 -6.42 -6.11 -5.99
CA ILE A 111 -7.74 -6.10 -6.66
C ILE A 111 -8.78 -6.78 -5.78
N ALA A 112 -8.54 -8.03 -5.39
CA ALA A 112 -9.47 -8.81 -4.58
C ALA A 112 -9.84 -8.10 -3.28
N ALA A 113 -8.88 -7.41 -2.65
CA ALA A 113 -9.14 -6.64 -1.45
C ALA A 113 -9.92 -5.34 -1.72
N ILE A 114 -9.69 -4.65 -2.84
CA ILE A 114 -10.50 -3.48 -3.23
C ILE A 114 -11.93 -3.91 -3.54
N GLU A 115 -12.13 -5.02 -4.24
CA GLU A 115 -13.44 -5.60 -4.50
C GLU A 115 -14.15 -6.00 -3.20
N ASP A 116 -13.48 -6.71 -2.29
CA ASP A 116 -14.06 -7.09 -1.00
C ASP A 116 -14.51 -5.86 -0.18
N MET A 117 -13.70 -4.79 -0.13
CA MET A 117 -14.05 -3.55 0.56
C MET A 117 -15.24 -2.82 -0.05
N THR A 118 -15.35 -2.81 -1.38
CA THR A 118 -16.39 -2.08 -2.12
C THR A 118 -17.70 -2.86 -2.14
N MET A 119 -17.64 -4.17 -2.44
CA MET A 119 -18.80 -5.07 -2.48
C MET A 119 -19.50 -5.18 -1.12
N ARG A 120 -18.75 -5.27 -0.01
CA ARG A 120 -19.34 -5.29 1.36
C ARG A 120 -20.23 -4.08 1.65
N LYS A 121 -20.03 -2.98 0.93
CA LYS A 121 -20.78 -1.73 1.07
C LYS A 121 -21.79 -1.51 -0.05
N GLY A 122 -21.91 -2.43 -1.00
CA GLY A 122 -22.76 -2.29 -2.17
C GLY A 122 -22.28 -1.22 -3.16
N PHE A 123 -20.98 -0.89 -3.14
CA PHE A 123 -20.39 0.07 -4.06
C PHE A 123 -19.77 -0.63 -5.27
N ASP A 124 -19.99 -0.06 -6.45
CA ASP A 124 -19.32 -0.47 -7.69
C ASP A 124 -18.02 0.33 -7.86
N PRO A 125 -16.83 -0.31 -7.91
CA PRO A 125 -15.56 0.38 -8.11
C PRO A 125 -15.54 1.33 -9.32
N ARG A 126 -16.30 1.01 -10.38
CA ARG A 126 -16.32 1.76 -11.65
C ARG A 126 -16.86 3.19 -11.52
N ASP A 127 -17.61 3.46 -10.44
CA ASP A 127 -18.16 4.77 -10.14
C ASP A 127 -17.16 5.70 -9.41
N PHE A 128 -15.98 5.18 -9.06
CA PHE A 128 -14.97 5.92 -8.29
C PHE A 128 -13.77 6.35 -9.14
N VAL A 129 -12.97 7.23 -8.57
CA VAL A 129 -11.63 7.60 -9.06
C VAL A 129 -10.61 6.90 -8.17
N LEU A 130 -9.65 6.18 -8.77
CA LEU A 130 -8.54 5.60 -8.02
C LEU A 130 -7.53 6.70 -7.69
N VAL A 131 -7.42 7.07 -6.42
CA VAL A 131 -6.37 7.96 -5.95
C VAL A 131 -5.18 7.12 -5.52
N SER A 132 -4.07 7.20 -6.25
CA SER A 132 -2.86 6.44 -5.94
C SER A 132 -1.83 7.31 -5.22
N GLY A 133 -1.35 6.82 -4.09
CA GLY A 133 -0.34 7.46 -3.25
C GLY A 133 0.64 6.45 -2.67
N GLY A 134 1.63 6.95 -1.93
CA GLY A 134 2.77 6.16 -1.45
C GLY A 134 3.86 5.99 -2.50
N ALA A 135 5.05 5.57 -2.08
CA ALA A 135 6.23 5.48 -2.94
C ALA A 135 6.07 4.51 -4.11
N ALA A 136 5.34 3.40 -3.92
CA ALA A 136 5.10 2.38 -4.93
C ALA A 136 3.74 2.52 -5.64
N GLY A 137 2.89 3.48 -5.23
CA GLY A 137 1.50 3.54 -5.69
C GLY A 137 1.38 3.68 -7.21
N GLY A 138 2.24 4.49 -7.83
CA GLY A 138 2.22 4.72 -9.27
C GLY A 138 2.53 3.48 -10.11
N LEU A 139 3.27 2.52 -9.57
CA LEU A 139 3.74 1.33 -10.31
C LEU A 139 2.59 0.39 -10.67
N HIS A 140 1.56 0.31 -9.82
CA HIS A 140 0.46 -0.64 -9.97
C HIS A 140 -0.86 0.04 -10.35
N ALA A 141 -0.97 1.37 -10.18
CA ALA A 141 -2.23 2.10 -10.30
C ALA A 141 -2.95 1.89 -11.64
N ALA A 142 -2.21 1.91 -12.76
CA ALA A 142 -2.80 1.72 -14.08
C ALA A 142 -3.39 0.30 -14.24
N ASN A 143 -2.68 -0.73 -13.77
CA ASN A 143 -3.18 -2.09 -13.87
C ASN A 143 -4.39 -2.31 -12.95
N LEU A 144 -4.30 -1.87 -11.69
CA LEU A 144 -5.41 -1.94 -10.74
C LEU A 144 -6.66 -1.26 -11.29
N ALA A 145 -6.52 -0.05 -11.83
CA ALA A 145 -7.65 0.68 -12.38
C ALA A 145 -8.28 -0.04 -13.58
N ARG A 146 -7.45 -0.61 -14.46
CA ARG A 146 -7.92 -1.37 -15.62
C ARG A 146 -8.72 -2.61 -15.21
N GLU A 147 -8.19 -3.41 -14.30
CA GLU A 147 -8.84 -4.64 -13.82
C GLU A 147 -10.14 -4.35 -13.07
N LEU A 148 -10.16 -3.29 -12.26
CA LEU A 148 -11.36 -2.85 -11.52
C LEU A 148 -12.37 -2.06 -12.39
N GLY A 149 -12.08 -1.83 -13.68
CA GLY A 149 -12.90 -1.02 -14.58
C GLY A 149 -12.98 0.48 -14.21
N ILE A 150 -12.05 0.97 -13.39
CA ILE A 150 -11.97 2.37 -12.98
C ILE A 150 -11.42 3.21 -14.14
N ARG A 151 -12.21 4.20 -14.57
CA ARG A 151 -11.88 5.02 -15.76
C ARG A 151 -10.90 6.16 -15.48
N LYS A 152 -10.68 6.51 -14.21
CA LYS A 152 -9.87 7.68 -13.83
C LYS A 152 -8.92 7.32 -12.69
N VAL A 153 -7.64 7.59 -12.91
CA VAL A 153 -6.59 7.50 -11.89
C VAL A 153 -6.08 8.90 -11.61
N LEU A 154 -6.06 9.28 -10.33
CA LEU A 154 -5.46 10.51 -9.85
C LEU A 154 -4.16 10.17 -9.12
N ILE A 155 -3.04 10.68 -9.63
CA ILE A 155 -1.73 10.61 -8.96
C ILE A 155 -1.37 12.03 -8.48
N PRO A 156 -1.51 12.33 -7.17
CA PRO A 156 -1.17 13.65 -6.66
C PRO A 156 0.32 13.96 -6.83
N ARG A 157 0.67 15.24 -7.02
CA ARG A 157 2.10 15.67 -7.08
C ARG A 157 2.88 15.29 -5.82
N ALA A 158 2.23 15.37 -4.67
CA ALA A 158 2.77 14.95 -3.38
C ALA A 158 2.49 13.47 -3.07
N GLY A 159 2.23 12.62 -4.08
CA GLY A 159 1.74 11.26 -3.92
C GLY A 159 2.62 10.38 -3.02
N SER A 160 3.94 10.48 -3.13
CA SER A 160 4.89 9.72 -2.30
C SER A 160 4.83 10.08 -0.81
N VAL A 161 4.39 11.30 -0.48
CA VAL A 161 4.30 11.85 0.88
C VAL A 161 2.86 12.25 1.23
N LEU A 162 1.88 11.63 0.59
CA LEU A 162 0.46 12.02 0.66
C LEU A 162 -0.07 12.08 2.09
N SER A 163 0.35 11.16 2.96
CA SER A 163 -0.04 11.13 4.37
C SER A 163 0.51 12.33 5.15
N ALA A 164 1.78 12.70 4.94
CA ALA A 164 2.37 13.88 5.57
C ALA A 164 1.71 15.17 5.09
N TYR A 165 1.42 15.24 3.78
CA TYR A 165 0.66 16.34 3.20
C TYR A 165 -0.74 16.46 3.80
N GLY A 166 -1.46 15.34 3.99
CA GLY A 166 -2.77 15.32 4.63
C GLY A 166 -2.75 15.87 6.07
N ILE A 167 -1.72 15.53 6.85
CA ILE A 167 -1.55 16.08 8.21
C ILE A 167 -1.28 17.59 8.16
N SER A 168 -0.43 18.05 7.24
CA SER A 168 -0.08 19.48 7.15
C SER A 168 -1.25 20.39 6.74
N THR A 169 -2.25 19.84 6.07
CA THR A 169 -3.41 20.58 5.55
C THR A 169 -4.69 20.33 6.35
N GLY A 170 -4.70 19.29 7.19
CA GLY A 170 -5.85 18.90 7.98
C GLY A 170 -6.07 19.81 9.18
N ILE A 171 -7.27 20.35 9.31
CA ILE A 171 -7.75 21.01 10.53
C ILE A 171 -9.04 20.29 10.93
N SER A 172 -9.04 19.63 12.10
CA SER A 172 -10.20 18.92 12.61
C SER A 172 -10.37 19.19 14.10
N ASN A 173 -11.53 19.76 14.46
CA ASN A 173 -11.96 19.90 15.85
C ASN A 173 -13.19 19.01 16.06
N SER A 174 -13.05 17.94 16.85
CA SER A 174 -14.16 17.06 17.21
C SER A 174 -14.36 17.05 18.72
N ILE A 175 -15.52 17.50 19.19
CA ILE A 175 -15.93 17.38 20.60
C ILE A 175 -16.97 16.27 20.68
N SER A 176 -16.62 15.15 21.32
CA SER A 176 -17.59 14.09 21.63
C SER A 176 -18.01 14.18 23.10
N GLY A 177 -19.24 14.61 23.35
CA GLY A 177 -19.88 14.49 24.66
C GLY A 177 -20.78 13.25 24.71
N ARG A 178 -20.73 12.47 25.79
CA ARG A 178 -21.91 11.67 26.15
C ARG A 178 -22.95 12.65 26.67
N SER A 179 -24.15 12.64 26.10
CA SER A 179 -25.30 13.28 26.73
C SER A 179 -25.36 12.81 28.18
N PRO A 180 -25.29 13.71 29.19
CA PRO A 180 -25.48 13.29 30.56
C PRO A 180 -26.88 12.69 30.70
N SER A 181 -27.06 11.74 31.62
CA SER A 181 -28.41 11.27 31.94
C SER A 181 -29.30 12.48 32.31
N PRO A 182 -30.64 12.38 32.17
CA PRO A 182 -31.55 13.50 32.36
C PRO A 182 -31.35 14.27 33.69
N ALA A 183 -30.73 13.65 34.69
CA ALA A 183 -30.43 14.24 36.00
C ALA A 183 -29.37 15.36 35.99
N ALA A 184 -28.49 15.46 35.00
CA ALA A 184 -27.38 16.44 35.00
C ALA A 184 -27.63 17.70 34.14
N ILE A 185 -28.82 17.82 33.53
CA ILE A 185 -29.18 18.93 32.63
C ILE A 185 -29.21 20.30 33.37
N ASN A 186 -29.40 20.30 34.70
CA ASN A 186 -29.62 21.54 35.45
C ASN A 186 -28.34 22.29 35.90
N LEU A 187 -27.14 21.68 35.83
CA LEU A 187 -25.91 22.31 36.34
C LEU A 187 -24.95 22.80 35.24
N ALA A 188 -25.00 22.23 34.04
CA ALA A 188 -24.04 22.52 32.97
C ALA A 188 -24.39 23.76 32.11
N SER A 189 -25.64 24.23 32.13
CA SER A 189 -26.11 25.36 31.33
C SER A 189 -25.54 26.71 31.74
N ARG A 190 -24.95 26.83 32.94
CA ARG A 190 -24.35 28.09 33.44
C ARG A 190 -22.85 28.28 33.16
N ARG A 191 -22.12 27.25 32.72
CA ARG A 191 -20.65 27.34 32.56
C ARG A 191 -20.13 27.41 31.11
N LEU A 192 -20.95 27.12 30.10
CA LEU A 192 -20.51 27.04 28.70
C LEU A 192 -20.67 28.33 27.89
N MET A 193 -21.22 29.42 28.45
CA MET A 193 -21.41 30.70 27.76
C MET A 193 -20.21 31.69 27.91
N ARG A 194 -19.00 31.19 28.18
CA ARG A 194 -17.77 32.01 28.22
C ARG A 194 -16.58 31.26 27.65
N CYS A 195 -16.55 31.11 26.33
CA CYS A 195 -15.31 30.96 25.57
C CYS A 195 -15.51 31.66 24.24
N SER A 196 -15.17 32.96 24.23
CA SER A 196 -14.94 33.72 23.00
C SER A 196 -13.65 33.20 22.37
N VAL A 197 -13.75 32.77 21.13
CA VAL A 197 -12.63 32.34 20.29
C VAL A 197 -11.83 33.57 19.86
N ILE A 198 -10.51 33.53 20.09
CA ILE A 198 -9.49 34.20 19.25
C ILE A 198 -8.96 33.10 18.33
#